data_AF-A0A962DU94-F1
#
_entry.id   AF-A0A962DU94-F1
#
_cell.length_a   1.000
_cell.length_b   1.000
_cell.length_c   1.000
_cell.angle_alpha   90.00
_cell.angle_beta   90.00
_cell.angle_gamma   90.00
#
_symmetry.space_group_name_H-M   'P 1'
#
loop_
_entity.id
_entity.type
_entity.pdbx_description
1 polymer ?
#
loop_
_entity_poly.entity_id
_entity_poly.type
_entity_poly.pdbx_seq_one_letter_code
_entity_poly.pdbx_strand_id
1 'polypeptide(L)'
;MSEFDQLPPRFSSAEVLERLRSDYGLVAALSPLVSERDQNFRVDVGDRRLVLKISNLAEDRAFLELQTAVLAHLEVTDPALGVPRVLPARNGSALMQWPGANGMHWVRLLSYLPGRLYSATAGSSATLASLGRFMGRLSRALKGFGHPAAHRPDFLWNLDEVLKLKPWIADIADEAHRAIAARLMARYQQRTAPRLPCLRAAVLHQDANDNNLLVDDQDQVCGLIDFGDLCFGRQINELAIALAYALLDQDDLQAAAQALIAAYAARFPLEVEEADALFDLVAMRLVGSVCISSRRSREFPDNDYLTISQAPALRLLARLDGSDPEELAALARSAAGLGVEVLDSAATGLPAPERLRADAQSIEALRQRRARVLGPSLSLSYRHPLKIVRGRGAWLYDHKVAPMSTASTTSATSATAIRMWCRRRRVRPRC
;
A
#
# COMPACT_ATOMS: atom_id res chain seq x y z
N MET A 1 -12.75 27.50 -2.62
CA MET A 1 -13.43 27.31 -1.31
C MET A 1 -13.01 25.95 -0.82
N SER A 2 -12.53 25.88 0.41
CA SER A 2 -12.16 24.63 1.05
C SER A 2 -13.41 23.75 1.19
N GLU A 3 -13.24 22.42 1.14
CA GLU A 3 -14.34 21.47 1.32
C GLU A 3 -14.99 21.57 2.72
N PHE A 4 -14.33 22.25 3.66
CA PHE A 4 -14.82 22.55 5.01
C PHE A 4 -15.64 23.85 5.12
N ASP A 5 -15.73 24.65 4.04
CA ASP A 5 -16.43 25.95 4.07
C ASP A 5 -17.96 25.81 3.90
N GLN A 6 -18.46 24.64 3.47
CA GLN A 6 -19.89 24.41 3.28
C GLN A 6 -20.50 23.60 4.43
N LEU A 7 -21.52 24.18 5.06
CA LEU A 7 -22.25 23.55 6.16
C LEU A 7 -22.80 22.17 5.75
N PRO A 8 -22.61 21.13 6.58
CA PRO A 8 -23.24 19.83 6.37
C PRO A 8 -24.76 19.93 6.22
N PRO A 9 -25.41 18.96 5.55
CA PRO A 9 -26.87 18.87 5.53
C PRO A 9 -27.44 18.80 6.95
N ARG A 10 -28.61 19.42 7.17
CA ARG A 10 -29.26 19.51 8.49
C ARG A 10 -30.72 19.08 8.44
N PHE A 11 -30.97 17.88 7.91
CA PHE A 11 -32.30 17.27 7.98
C PHE A 11 -32.60 16.82 9.41
N SER A 12 -33.79 17.12 9.90
CA SER A 12 -34.30 16.60 11.16
C SER A 12 -34.65 15.11 11.02
N SER A 13 -34.63 14.37 12.14
CA SER A 13 -35.05 12.95 12.12
C SER A 13 -36.48 12.78 11.59
N ALA A 14 -37.38 13.74 11.85
CA ALA A 14 -38.76 13.67 11.37
C ALA A 14 -38.84 13.75 9.83
N GLU A 15 -38.13 14.70 9.22
CA GLU A 15 -38.06 14.84 7.76
C GLU A 15 -37.45 13.59 7.11
N VAL A 16 -36.38 13.05 7.69
CA VAL A 16 -35.74 11.83 7.18
C VAL A 16 -36.68 10.62 7.26
N LEU A 17 -37.40 10.45 8.37
CA LEU A 17 -38.38 9.36 8.52
C LEU A 17 -39.53 9.48 7.52
N GLU A 18 -40.03 10.69 7.28
CA GLU A 18 -41.07 10.91 6.26
C GLU A 18 -40.59 10.50 4.86
N ARG A 19 -39.38 10.93 4.48
CA ARG A 19 -38.78 10.60 3.18
C ARG A 19 -38.46 9.12 3.02
N LEU A 20 -37.96 8.46 4.08
CA LEU A 20 -37.77 7.01 4.08
C LEU A 20 -39.08 6.26 3.84
N ARG A 21 -40.18 6.73 4.43
CA ARG A 21 -41.50 6.15 4.23
C ARG A 21 -42.02 6.38 2.81
N SER A 22 -41.93 7.60 2.28
CA SER A 22 -42.45 7.92 0.94
C SER A 22 -41.63 7.29 -0.19
N ASP A 23 -40.31 7.45 -0.12
CA ASP A 23 -39.43 7.19 -1.26
C ASP A 23 -38.91 5.75 -1.26
N TYR A 24 -38.74 5.16 -0.07
CA TYR A 24 -38.24 3.79 0.10
C TYR A 24 -39.30 2.83 0.66
N GLY A 25 -40.41 3.35 1.20
CA GLY A 25 -41.42 2.49 1.81
C GLY A 25 -41.06 1.94 3.18
N LEU A 26 -40.10 2.55 3.87
CA LEU A 26 -39.55 2.03 5.11
C LEU A 26 -40.13 2.76 6.32
N VAL A 27 -40.56 1.98 7.31
CA VAL A 27 -40.85 2.46 8.66
C VAL A 27 -39.65 2.07 9.52
N ALA A 28 -38.96 3.07 10.08
CA ALA A 28 -37.65 2.86 10.68
C ALA A 28 -37.47 3.66 11.98
N ALA A 29 -36.45 3.29 12.74
CA ALA A 29 -35.83 4.17 13.73
C ALA A 29 -34.51 4.72 13.18
N LEU A 30 -34.11 5.90 13.64
CA LEU A 30 -32.88 6.57 13.20
C LEU A 30 -31.90 6.73 14.36
N SER A 31 -30.62 6.54 14.06
CA SER A 31 -29.52 6.97 14.92
C SER A 31 -28.51 7.75 14.08
N PRO A 32 -28.06 8.95 14.50
CA PRO A 32 -27.05 9.69 13.75
C PRO A 32 -25.74 8.91 13.73
N LEU A 33 -25.02 9.00 12.60
CA LEU A 33 -23.66 8.50 12.45
C LEU A 33 -22.70 9.68 12.27
N VAL A 34 -21.51 9.57 12.83
CA VAL A 34 -20.45 10.58 12.69
C VAL A 34 -20.07 10.70 11.21
N SER A 35 -19.89 11.93 10.76
CA SER A 35 -19.54 12.28 9.39
C SER A 35 -18.91 13.67 9.39
N GLU A 36 -17.84 13.86 8.62
CA GLU A 36 -17.15 15.15 8.52
C GLU A 36 -17.88 16.15 7.61
N ARG A 37 -18.48 15.66 6.51
CA ARG A 37 -19.04 16.49 5.42
C ARG A 37 -20.53 16.26 5.19
N ASP A 38 -20.91 14.99 5.15
CA ASP A 38 -22.26 14.51 4.88
C ASP A 38 -23.08 14.41 6.16
N GLN A 39 -24.39 14.17 6.02
CA GLN A 39 -25.24 13.78 7.14
C GLN A 39 -25.62 12.30 6.99
N ASN A 40 -25.09 11.47 7.88
CA ASN A 40 -25.27 10.02 7.84
C ASN A 40 -26.19 9.56 8.98
N PHE A 41 -27.05 8.58 8.69
CA PHE A 41 -27.90 7.93 9.68
C PHE A 41 -27.80 6.41 9.57
N ARG A 42 -27.74 5.73 10.71
CA ARG A 42 -28.15 4.33 10.81
C ARG A 42 -29.67 4.29 10.79
N VAL A 43 -30.21 3.45 9.92
CA VAL A 43 -31.66 3.24 9.75
C VAL A 43 -31.97 1.81 10.18
N ASP A 44 -32.72 1.66 11.26
CA ASP A 44 -33.12 0.38 11.83
C ASP A 44 -34.56 0.05 11.37
N VAL A 45 -34.73 -1.00 10.55
CA VAL A 45 -36.02 -1.47 9.99
C VAL A 45 -36.29 -2.89 10.49
N GLY A 46 -36.97 -3.01 11.63
CA GLY A 46 -37.05 -4.28 12.35
C GLY A 46 -35.64 -4.76 12.73
N ASP A 47 -35.28 -5.98 12.35
CA ASP A 47 -33.95 -6.54 12.59
C ASP A 47 -32.90 -6.14 11.53
N ARG A 48 -33.31 -5.43 10.47
CA ARG A 48 -32.41 -5.00 9.40
C ARG A 48 -31.83 -3.64 9.71
N ARG A 49 -30.51 -3.51 9.52
CA ARG A 49 -29.80 -2.22 9.63
C ARG A 49 -29.37 -1.74 8.25
N LEU A 50 -29.51 -0.44 8.01
CA LEU A 50 -29.11 0.24 6.79
C LEU A 50 -28.35 1.52 7.14
N VAL A 51 -27.69 2.11 6.15
CA VAL A 51 -27.01 3.41 6.26
C VAL A 51 -27.59 4.35 5.23
N LEU A 52 -28.20 5.44 5.69
CA LEU A 52 -28.62 6.54 4.83
C LEU A 52 -27.50 7.58 4.80
N LYS A 53 -27.03 7.94 3.61
CA LYS A 53 -26.09 9.06 3.41
C LYS A 53 -26.80 10.18 2.68
N ILE A 54 -26.81 11.36 3.27
CA ILE A 54 -27.28 12.61 2.66
C ILE A 54 -26.04 13.45 2.36
N SER A 55 -25.76 13.64 1.07
CA SER A 55 -24.53 14.26 0.60
C SER A 55 -24.53 15.77 0.78
N ASN A 56 -23.36 16.33 1.09
CA ASN A 56 -23.13 17.78 1.08
C ASN A 56 -23.39 18.38 -0.32
N LEU A 57 -23.77 19.66 -0.40
CA LEU A 57 -24.00 20.35 -1.68
C LEU A 57 -22.72 20.50 -2.51
N ALA A 58 -21.55 20.45 -1.87
CA ALA A 58 -20.26 20.43 -2.53
C ALA A 58 -19.95 19.11 -3.26
N GLU A 59 -20.70 18.03 -3.01
CA GLU A 59 -20.45 16.73 -3.64
C GLU A 59 -20.78 16.78 -5.14
N ASP A 60 -19.80 16.38 -5.96
CA ASP A 60 -20.00 16.22 -7.40
C ASP A 60 -20.88 15.01 -7.69
N ARG A 61 -21.95 15.25 -8.46
CA ARG A 61 -22.88 14.20 -8.89
C ARG A 61 -22.16 13.05 -9.60
N ALA A 62 -21.21 13.35 -10.50
CA ALA A 62 -20.52 12.30 -11.26
C ALA A 62 -19.68 11.40 -10.34
N PHE A 63 -19.17 11.95 -9.22
CA PHE A 63 -18.47 11.21 -8.20
C PHE A 63 -19.42 10.31 -7.37
N LEU A 64 -20.62 10.79 -7.04
CA LEU A 64 -21.65 9.97 -6.38
C LEU A 64 -22.14 8.82 -7.29
N GLU A 65 -22.25 9.08 -8.59
CA GLU A 65 -22.54 8.06 -9.61
C GLU A 65 -21.41 7.02 -9.70
N LEU A 66 -20.14 7.43 -9.68
CA LEU A 66 -18.98 6.51 -9.60
C LEU A 66 -19.09 5.57 -8.39
N GLN A 67 -19.32 6.13 -7.21
CA GLN A 67 -19.45 5.36 -5.97
C GLN A 67 -20.61 4.35 -6.06
N THR A 68 -21.72 4.74 -6.67
CA THR A 68 -22.87 3.86 -6.87
C THR A 68 -22.55 2.74 -7.88
N ALA A 69 -21.92 3.10 -9.00
CA ALA A 69 -21.57 2.20 -10.07
C ALA A 69 -20.55 1.13 -9.63
N VAL A 70 -19.57 1.48 -8.79
CA VAL A 70 -18.58 0.51 -8.31
C VAL A 70 -19.21 -0.51 -7.36
N LEU A 71 -20.15 -0.10 -6.50
CA LEU A 71 -20.85 -1.02 -5.60
C LEU A 71 -21.74 -1.99 -6.37
N ALA A 72 -22.43 -1.50 -7.41
CA ALA A 72 -23.22 -2.33 -8.32
C ALA A 72 -22.33 -3.31 -9.10
N HIS A 73 -21.14 -2.89 -9.54
CA HIS A 73 -20.17 -3.77 -10.19
C HIS A 73 -19.70 -4.88 -9.24
N LEU A 74 -19.31 -4.52 -8.01
CA LEU A 74 -18.84 -5.48 -7.00
C LEU A 74 -19.92 -6.48 -6.59
N GLU A 75 -21.20 -6.06 -6.56
CA GLU A 75 -22.32 -6.96 -6.32
C GLU A 75 -22.44 -8.06 -7.38
N VAL A 76 -22.07 -7.77 -8.63
CA VAL A 76 -22.09 -8.76 -9.72
C VAL A 76 -20.81 -9.60 -9.74
N THR A 77 -19.64 -9.00 -9.56
CA THR A 77 -18.34 -9.67 -9.75
C THR A 77 -17.88 -10.49 -8.55
N ASP A 78 -18.22 -10.08 -7.32
CA ASP A 78 -18.02 -10.86 -6.11
C ASP A 78 -19.16 -10.57 -5.09
N PRO A 79 -20.35 -11.19 -5.26
CA PRO A 79 -21.51 -10.94 -4.41
C PRO A 79 -21.27 -11.21 -2.92
N ALA A 80 -20.32 -12.10 -2.61
CA ALA A 80 -19.93 -12.46 -1.25
C ALA A 80 -18.81 -11.58 -0.68
N LEU A 81 -18.34 -10.55 -1.41
CA LEU A 81 -17.40 -9.58 -0.87
C LEU A 81 -18.16 -8.61 0.04
N GLY A 82 -17.74 -8.45 1.28
CA GLY A 82 -18.39 -7.57 2.25
C GLY A 82 -18.13 -6.10 1.95
N VAL A 83 -18.92 -5.53 1.06
CA VAL A 83 -18.97 -4.08 0.79
C VAL A 83 -20.43 -3.64 0.82
N PRO A 84 -20.73 -2.35 1.10
CA PRO A 84 -22.11 -1.87 1.13
C PRO A 84 -22.84 -2.16 -0.20
N ARG A 85 -24.12 -2.50 -0.11
CA ARG A 85 -25.01 -2.66 -1.27
C ARG A 85 -25.92 -1.47 -1.39
N VAL A 86 -26.16 -0.99 -2.60
CA VAL A 86 -27.07 0.13 -2.82
C VAL A 86 -28.50 -0.39 -2.84
N LEU A 87 -29.37 0.20 -2.02
CA LEU A 87 -30.80 -0.10 -2.01
C LEU A 87 -31.52 0.95 -2.84
N PRO A 88 -32.11 0.59 -4.01
CA PRO A 88 -32.84 1.55 -4.81
C PRO A 88 -34.12 2.01 -4.10
N ALA A 89 -34.53 3.24 -4.39
CA ALA A 89 -35.84 3.76 -4.02
C ALA A 89 -36.97 3.03 -4.78
N ARG A 90 -38.23 3.29 -4.41
CA ARG A 90 -39.42 2.68 -5.04
C ARG A 90 -39.51 2.93 -6.55
N ASN A 91 -38.95 4.03 -7.03
CA ASN A 91 -38.87 4.38 -8.45
C ASN A 91 -37.72 3.68 -9.19
N GLY A 92 -36.95 2.82 -8.52
CA GLY A 92 -35.78 2.14 -9.06
C GLY A 92 -34.49 2.95 -9.03
N SER A 93 -34.51 4.23 -8.61
CA SER A 93 -33.31 5.06 -8.58
C SER A 93 -32.40 4.67 -7.41
N ALA A 94 -31.12 4.50 -7.71
CA ALA A 94 -30.07 4.29 -6.72
C ALA A 94 -29.62 5.59 -6.03
N LEU A 95 -29.93 6.75 -6.64
CA LEU A 95 -29.54 8.08 -6.18
C LEU A 95 -30.77 9.00 -6.22
N MET A 96 -31.24 9.42 -5.04
CA MET A 96 -32.41 10.28 -4.88
C MET A 96 -32.01 11.74 -4.63
N GLN A 97 -32.91 12.69 -4.88
CA GLN A 97 -32.73 14.08 -4.48
C GLN A 97 -33.77 14.48 -3.44
N TRP A 98 -33.31 15.02 -2.31
CA TRP A 98 -34.18 15.56 -1.26
C TRP A 98 -33.98 17.07 -1.12
N PRO A 99 -35.06 17.87 -1.04
CA PRO A 99 -34.95 19.28 -0.72
C PRO A 99 -34.61 19.45 0.76
N GLY A 100 -33.49 20.10 1.05
CA GLY A 100 -33.07 20.55 2.38
C GLY A 100 -33.13 22.06 2.52
N ALA A 101 -32.84 22.57 3.72
CA ALA A 101 -32.94 24.00 4.03
C ALA A 101 -32.02 24.89 3.17
N ASN A 102 -30.89 24.35 2.69
CA ASN A 102 -29.87 25.07 1.91
C ASN A 102 -29.78 24.64 0.44
N GLY A 103 -30.58 23.68 -0.02
CA GLY A 103 -30.56 23.24 -1.42
C GLY A 103 -31.06 21.81 -1.65
N MET A 104 -30.85 21.30 -2.86
CA MET A 104 -31.16 19.92 -3.21
C MET A 104 -29.96 19.01 -2.89
N HIS A 105 -30.17 18.04 -2.02
CA HIS A 105 -29.14 17.09 -1.61
C HIS A 105 -29.33 15.75 -2.31
N TRP A 106 -28.22 15.14 -2.72
CA TRP A 106 -28.21 13.76 -3.17
C TRP A 106 -28.26 12.80 -2.00
N VAL A 107 -29.02 11.70 -2.15
CA VAL A 107 -29.31 10.76 -1.07
C VAL A 107 -29.17 9.33 -1.58
N ARG A 108 -28.49 8.51 -0.80
CA ARG A 108 -28.33 7.07 -1.05
C ARG A 108 -28.63 6.26 0.19
N LEU A 109 -29.28 5.13 0.00
CA LEU A 109 -29.50 4.13 1.04
C LEU A 109 -28.63 2.92 0.76
N LEU A 110 -27.83 2.53 1.75
CA LEU A 110 -26.85 1.46 1.65
C LEU A 110 -27.16 0.37 2.69
N SER A 111 -26.75 -0.88 2.42
CA SER A 111 -26.78 -1.93 3.43
C SER A 111 -25.78 -1.62 4.54
N TYR A 112 -26.15 -1.88 5.78
CA TYR A 112 -25.20 -1.86 6.89
C TYR A 112 -24.35 -3.14 6.88
N LEU A 113 -23.05 -3.01 7.12
CA LEU A 113 -22.16 -4.16 7.30
C LEU A 113 -21.95 -4.41 8.80
N PRO A 114 -22.25 -5.61 9.31
CA PRO A 114 -21.93 -5.96 10.69
C PRO A 114 -20.42 -6.17 10.84
N GLY A 115 -19.91 -5.89 12.04
CA GLY A 115 -18.51 -6.11 12.38
C GLY A 115 -18.00 -5.04 13.33
N ARG A 116 -16.85 -5.32 13.93
CA ARG A 116 -16.07 -4.37 14.74
C ARG A 116 -15.00 -3.73 13.86
N LEU A 117 -14.58 -2.51 14.18
CA LEU A 117 -13.50 -1.83 13.43
C LEU A 117 -12.19 -2.63 13.52
N TYR A 118 -11.44 -2.67 12.42
CA TYR A 118 -10.13 -3.31 12.35
C TYR A 118 -9.11 -2.68 13.30
N SER A 119 -9.20 -1.36 13.55
CA SER A 119 -8.38 -0.61 14.51
C SER A 119 -8.47 -1.14 15.95
N ALA A 120 -9.51 -1.92 16.27
CA ALA A 120 -9.65 -2.59 17.56
C ALA A 120 -9.03 -4.01 17.60
N THR A 121 -8.29 -4.44 16.57
CA THR A 121 -7.62 -5.74 16.54
C THR A 121 -6.17 -5.65 17.02
N ALA A 122 -5.62 -6.75 17.50
CA ALA A 122 -4.19 -6.84 17.83
C ALA A 122 -3.28 -7.04 16.59
N GLY A 123 -3.85 -7.09 15.39
CA GLY A 123 -3.08 -7.25 14.15
C GLY A 123 -2.32 -8.58 14.03
N SER A 124 -2.91 -9.70 14.48
CA SER A 124 -2.27 -11.02 14.39
C SER A 124 -1.92 -11.40 12.94
N SER A 125 -0.97 -12.32 12.73
CA SER A 125 -0.65 -12.83 11.38
C SER A 125 -1.87 -13.43 10.67
N ALA A 126 -2.81 -14.03 11.41
CA ALA A 126 -4.05 -14.57 10.83
C ALA A 126 -4.99 -13.45 10.34
N THR A 127 -5.11 -12.38 11.12
CA THR A 127 -5.87 -11.16 10.77
C THR A 127 -5.27 -10.47 9.55
N LEU A 128 -3.95 -10.30 9.51
CA LEU A 128 -3.21 -9.74 8.37
C LEU A 128 -3.37 -10.58 7.10
N ALA A 129 -3.31 -11.91 7.21
CA ALA A 129 -3.60 -12.79 6.10
C ALA A 129 -5.07 -12.68 5.64
N SER A 130 -6.02 -12.46 6.57
CA SER A 130 -7.42 -12.20 6.19
C SER A 130 -7.57 -10.90 5.43
N LEU A 131 -6.90 -9.83 5.88
CA LEU A 131 -6.85 -8.56 5.18
C LEU A 131 -6.28 -8.71 3.76
N GLY A 132 -5.16 -9.42 3.61
CA GLY A 132 -4.57 -9.71 2.31
C GLY A 132 -5.55 -10.45 1.39
N ARG A 133 -6.20 -11.50 1.88
CA ARG A 133 -7.24 -12.23 1.09
C ARG A 133 -8.39 -11.31 0.67
N PHE A 134 -8.87 -10.46 1.57
CA PHE A 134 -9.97 -9.54 1.30
C PHE A 134 -9.59 -8.53 0.21
N MET A 135 -8.44 -7.85 0.37
CA MET A 135 -7.97 -6.85 -0.60
C MET A 135 -7.65 -7.46 -1.97
N GLY A 136 -7.09 -8.68 -2.00
CA GLY A 136 -6.87 -9.38 -3.26
C GLY A 136 -8.17 -9.78 -3.96
N ARG A 137 -9.23 -10.13 -3.21
CA ARG A 137 -10.58 -10.31 -3.78
C ARG A 137 -11.13 -9.02 -4.34
N LEU A 138 -11.00 -7.90 -3.61
CA LEU A 138 -11.44 -6.58 -4.07
C LEU A 138 -10.76 -6.18 -5.38
N SER A 139 -9.43 -6.24 -5.44
CA SER A 139 -8.67 -5.90 -6.67
C SER A 139 -9.06 -6.79 -7.85
N ARG A 140 -9.30 -8.09 -7.61
CA ARG A 140 -9.81 -9.00 -8.65
C ARG A 140 -11.22 -8.62 -9.09
N ALA A 141 -12.11 -8.31 -8.16
CA ALA A 141 -13.51 -7.97 -8.41
C ALA A 141 -13.67 -6.62 -9.12
N LEU A 142 -12.72 -5.69 -8.95
CA LEU A 142 -12.67 -4.41 -9.67
C LEU A 142 -12.01 -4.49 -11.06
N LYS A 143 -11.45 -5.64 -11.44
CA LYS A 143 -10.76 -5.79 -12.72
C LYS A 143 -11.70 -5.52 -13.89
N GLY A 144 -11.34 -4.54 -14.71
CA GLY A 144 -12.13 -4.14 -15.88
C GLY A 144 -13.23 -3.11 -15.57
N PHE A 145 -13.43 -2.74 -14.30
CA PHE A 145 -14.26 -1.59 -13.96
C PHE A 145 -13.59 -0.28 -14.39
N GLY A 146 -14.38 0.64 -14.94
CA GLY A 146 -13.93 1.95 -15.35
C GLY A 146 -15.07 2.95 -15.27
N HIS A 147 -14.73 4.20 -14.93
CA HIS A 147 -15.70 5.28 -14.85
C HIS A 147 -14.98 6.63 -15.03
N PRO A 148 -15.48 7.56 -15.86
CA PRO A 148 -14.80 8.83 -16.12
C PRO A 148 -14.49 9.65 -14.85
N ALA A 149 -15.43 9.71 -13.91
CA ALA A 149 -15.24 10.43 -12.64
C ALA A 149 -14.17 9.83 -11.71
N ALA A 150 -13.61 8.65 -12.01
CA ALA A 150 -12.48 8.10 -11.26
C ALA A 150 -11.18 8.90 -11.54
N HIS A 151 -11.10 9.60 -12.67
CA HIS A 151 -9.99 10.48 -12.99
C HIS A 151 -10.17 11.81 -12.25
N ARG A 152 -9.62 11.87 -11.03
CA ARG A 152 -9.72 13.04 -10.14
C ARG A 152 -8.40 13.81 -10.14
N PRO A 153 -8.20 14.78 -11.06
CA PRO A 153 -7.02 15.63 -11.02
C PRO A 153 -6.98 16.37 -9.67
N ASP A 154 -5.78 16.51 -9.13
CA ASP A 154 -5.50 17.24 -7.88
C ASP A 154 -6.13 16.67 -6.61
N PHE A 155 -6.63 15.42 -6.68
CA PHE A 155 -7.02 14.68 -5.48
C PHE A 155 -5.78 14.33 -4.66
N LEU A 156 -5.61 15.00 -3.52
CA LEU A 156 -4.41 14.94 -2.67
C LEU A 156 -4.08 13.52 -2.17
N TRP A 157 -5.08 12.67 -2.03
CA TRP A 157 -4.92 11.30 -1.56
C TRP A 157 -4.61 10.30 -2.68
N ASN A 158 -4.57 10.73 -3.94
CA ASN A 158 -4.11 9.88 -5.04
C ASN A 158 -2.61 9.59 -4.88
N LEU A 159 -2.27 8.34 -4.58
CA LEU A 159 -0.88 7.93 -4.36
C LEU A 159 0.01 8.08 -5.60
N ASP A 160 -0.54 8.01 -6.82
CA ASP A 160 0.22 8.29 -8.06
C ASP A 160 0.73 9.75 -8.08
N GLU A 161 0.03 10.66 -7.41
CA GLU A 161 0.27 12.10 -7.40
C GLU A 161 1.06 12.58 -6.16
N VAL A 162 1.57 11.66 -5.33
CA VAL A 162 2.19 11.96 -4.03
C VAL A 162 3.33 12.98 -4.08
N LEU A 163 4.04 13.09 -5.23
CA LEU A 163 5.09 14.10 -5.41
C LEU A 163 4.58 15.54 -5.30
N LYS A 164 3.29 15.79 -5.57
CA LYS A 164 2.67 17.10 -5.37
C LYS A 164 2.70 17.56 -3.90
N LEU A 165 2.78 16.62 -2.96
CA LEU A 165 2.87 16.89 -1.53
C LEU A 165 4.29 17.22 -1.05
N LYS A 166 5.31 17.13 -1.93
CA LYS A 166 6.71 17.41 -1.58
C LYS A 166 6.93 18.78 -0.90
N PRO A 167 6.29 19.88 -1.33
CA PRO A 167 6.42 21.18 -0.64
C PRO A 167 5.89 21.15 0.80
N TRP A 168 4.96 20.24 1.12
CA TRP A 168 4.30 20.15 2.44
C TRP A 168 5.13 19.36 3.45
N ILE A 169 6.24 18.73 3.03
CA ILE A 169 7.23 18.18 3.96
C ILE A 169 7.72 19.26 4.94
N ALA A 170 7.80 20.52 4.49
CA ALA A 170 8.17 21.66 5.34
C ALA A 170 7.21 21.92 6.50
N ASP A 171 5.97 21.41 6.45
CA ASP A 171 4.98 21.56 7.52
C ASP A 171 5.15 20.50 8.62
N ILE A 172 5.99 19.48 8.43
CA ILE A 172 6.34 18.50 9.47
C ILE A 172 7.20 19.20 10.53
N ALA A 173 6.66 19.29 11.76
CA ALA A 173 7.26 20.08 12.84
C ALA A 173 8.66 19.58 13.24
N ASP A 174 8.82 18.29 13.48
CA ASP A 174 10.09 17.70 13.89
C ASP A 174 11.08 17.56 12.72
N GLU A 175 12.30 18.04 12.92
CA GLU A 175 13.34 18.08 11.88
C GLU A 175 13.82 16.67 11.47
N ALA A 176 13.91 15.73 12.42
CA ALA A 176 14.35 14.37 12.12
C ALA A 176 13.31 13.63 11.27
N HIS A 177 12.03 13.75 11.62
CA HIS A 177 10.92 13.24 10.84
C HIS A 177 10.84 13.90 9.45
N ARG A 178 11.05 15.21 9.37
CA ARG A 178 11.12 15.93 8.09
C ARG A 178 12.24 15.39 7.20
N ALA A 179 13.42 15.14 7.77
CA ALA A 179 14.55 14.59 7.04
C ALA A 179 14.29 13.16 6.54
N ILE A 180 13.61 12.32 7.34
CA ILE A 180 13.18 10.96 6.93
C ILE A 180 12.22 11.05 5.73
N ALA A 181 11.16 11.86 5.84
CA ALA A 181 10.19 12.04 4.76
C ALA A 181 10.86 12.54 3.46
N ALA A 182 11.79 13.50 3.57
CA ALA A 182 12.56 14.01 2.43
C ALA A 182 13.43 12.94 1.75
N ARG A 183 14.13 12.09 2.52
CA ARG A 183 14.94 10.99 1.98
C ARG A 183 14.09 9.94 1.27
N LEU A 184 13.00 9.51 1.89
CA LEU A 184 12.07 8.56 1.29
C LEU A 184 11.44 9.10 0.00
N MET A 185 11.01 10.37 0.00
CA MET A 185 10.47 11.02 -1.19
C MET A 185 11.50 11.11 -2.32
N ALA A 186 12.76 11.44 -1.99
CA ALA A 186 13.86 11.47 -2.95
C ALA A 186 14.16 10.07 -3.53
N ARG A 187 14.14 9.03 -2.68
CA ARG A 187 14.31 7.63 -3.08
C ARG A 187 13.21 7.21 -4.06
N TYR A 188 11.95 7.46 -3.71
CA TYR A 188 10.80 7.18 -4.56
C TYR A 188 10.89 7.91 -5.91
N GLN A 189 11.22 9.20 -5.90
CA GLN A 189 11.35 10.02 -7.11
C GLN A 189 12.44 9.47 -8.06
N GLN A 190 13.51 8.88 -7.53
CA GLN A 190 14.60 8.31 -8.33
C GLN A 190 14.31 6.89 -8.82
N ARG A 191 13.67 6.05 -8.00
CA ARG A 191 13.57 4.60 -8.25
C ARG A 191 12.22 4.16 -8.80
N THR A 192 11.13 4.73 -8.30
CA THR A 192 9.78 4.18 -8.46
C THR A 192 8.91 5.06 -9.34
N ALA A 193 8.92 6.38 -9.14
CA ALA A 193 8.13 7.32 -9.95
C ALA A 193 8.35 7.17 -11.48
N PRO A 194 9.59 6.98 -12.00
CA PRO A 194 9.80 6.80 -13.44
C PRO A 194 9.21 5.50 -14.01
N ARG A 195 8.96 4.50 -13.16
CA ARG A 195 8.45 3.18 -13.54
C ARG A 195 6.93 3.07 -13.39
N LEU A 196 6.28 3.98 -12.64
CA LEU A 196 4.84 3.94 -12.42
C LEU A 196 4.02 3.82 -13.72
N PRO A 197 4.31 4.55 -14.81
CA PRO A 197 3.52 4.45 -16.04
C PRO A 197 3.52 3.05 -16.68
N CYS A 198 4.48 2.19 -16.31
CA CYS A 198 4.57 0.82 -16.79
C CYS A 198 3.79 -0.18 -15.94
N LEU A 199 3.27 0.22 -14.77
CA LEU A 199 2.49 -0.65 -13.90
C LEU A 199 1.03 -0.69 -14.32
N ARG A 200 0.34 -1.79 -13.99
CA ARG A 200 -1.10 -1.94 -14.21
C ARG A 200 -1.87 -0.81 -13.53
N ALA A 201 -2.92 -0.35 -14.19
CA ALA A 201 -3.80 0.70 -13.70
C ALA A 201 -5.22 0.17 -13.51
N ALA A 202 -5.94 0.71 -12.53
CA ALA A 202 -7.33 0.40 -12.28
C ALA A 202 -8.03 1.54 -11.54
N VAL A 203 -9.36 1.46 -11.43
CA VAL A 203 -10.10 2.22 -10.42
C VAL A 203 -9.93 1.50 -9.08
N LEU A 204 -9.55 2.25 -8.06
CA LEU A 204 -9.12 1.75 -6.76
C LEU A 204 -9.96 2.39 -5.66
N HIS A 205 -10.21 1.65 -4.58
CA HIS A 205 -10.80 2.13 -3.33
C HIS A 205 -9.97 3.23 -2.66
N GLN A 206 -8.63 3.11 -2.68
CA GLN A 206 -7.65 4.09 -2.18
C GLN A 206 -7.64 4.38 -0.67
N ASP A 207 -8.56 3.81 0.12
CA ASP A 207 -8.60 4.12 1.55
C ASP A 207 -8.94 2.93 2.46
N ALA A 208 -8.29 1.78 2.23
CA ALA A 208 -8.38 0.62 3.11
C ALA A 208 -7.53 0.80 4.39
N ASN A 209 -7.87 1.82 5.19
CA ASN A 209 -7.29 2.07 6.50
C ASN A 209 -8.02 1.28 7.61
N ASP A 210 -7.47 1.31 8.82
CA ASP A 210 -7.95 0.56 9.99
C ASP A 210 -9.34 0.98 10.51
N ASN A 211 -9.84 2.15 10.12
CA ASN A 211 -11.19 2.63 10.46
C ASN A 211 -12.23 2.37 9.36
N ASN A 212 -11.80 2.01 8.15
CA ASN A 212 -12.69 1.64 7.04
C ASN A 212 -12.82 0.12 6.87
N LEU A 213 -12.04 -0.66 7.60
CA LEU A 213 -12.09 -2.12 7.60
C LEU A 213 -12.90 -2.64 8.79
N LEU A 214 -13.69 -3.69 8.54
CA LEU A 214 -14.48 -4.40 9.55
C LEU A 214 -13.98 -5.83 9.69
N VAL A 215 -13.99 -6.33 10.93
CA VAL A 215 -13.71 -7.72 11.25
C VAL A 215 -14.88 -8.39 11.97
N ASP A 216 -14.96 -9.70 11.84
CA ASP A 216 -15.89 -10.54 12.60
C ASP A 216 -15.36 -10.88 14.01
N ASP A 217 -16.09 -11.74 14.73
CA ASP A 217 -15.75 -12.17 16.08
C ASP A 217 -14.49 -13.07 16.14
N GLN A 218 -13.96 -13.49 14.99
CA GLN A 218 -12.71 -14.26 14.85
C GLN A 218 -11.57 -13.40 14.29
N ASP A 219 -11.74 -12.08 14.32
CA ASP A 219 -10.78 -11.09 13.81
C ASP A 219 -10.42 -11.30 12.34
N GLN A 220 -11.34 -11.90 11.56
CA GLN A 220 -11.21 -12.01 10.12
C GLN A 220 -11.85 -10.80 9.46
N VAL A 221 -11.11 -10.18 8.53
CA VAL A 221 -11.63 -9.06 7.73
C VAL A 221 -12.85 -9.54 6.93
N CYS A 222 -14.00 -8.98 7.26
CA CYS A 222 -15.30 -9.33 6.69
C CYS A 222 -15.94 -8.17 5.92
N GLY A 223 -15.45 -6.93 6.10
CA GLY A 223 -16.06 -5.76 5.49
C GLY A 223 -15.07 -4.64 5.13
N LEU A 224 -15.38 -3.91 4.08
CA LEU A 224 -14.75 -2.64 3.71
C LEU A 224 -15.85 -1.62 3.43
N ILE A 225 -15.76 -0.47 4.10
CA ILE A 225 -16.69 0.65 3.96
C ILE A 225 -15.96 1.86 3.39
N ASP A 226 -16.77 2.86 3.05
CA ASP A 226 -16.36 4.19 2.59
C ASP A 226 -15.60 4.26 1.25
N PHE A 227 -16.38 4.46 0.19
CA PHE A 227 -15.89 4.59 -1.18
C PHE A 227 -15.66 6.07 -1.58
N GLY A 228 -15.53 6.99 -0.62
CA GLY A 228 -15.33 8.43 -0.83
C GLY A 228 -13.98 8.83 -1.45
N ASP A 229 -13.00 7.91 -1.44
CA ASP A 229 -11.65 8.16 -1.94
C ASP A 229 -11.34 7.48 -3.27
N LEU A 230 -12.35 6.86 -3.89
CA LEU A 230 -12.22 6.22 -5.20
C LEU A 230 -11.48 7.11 -6.19
N CYS A 231 -10.45 6.55 -6.83
CA CYS A 231 -9.82 7.18 -7.97
C CYS A 231 -9.09 6.18 -8.85
N PHE A 232 -8.74 6.61 -10.06
CA PHE A 232 -7.90 5.86 -10.98
C PHE A 232 -6.42 6.00 -10.59
N GLY A 233 -5.71 4.89 -10.48
CA GLY A 233 -4.30 4.87 -10.10
C GLY A 233 -3.60 3.56 -10.45
N ARG A 234 -2.38 3.34 -9.94
CA ARG A 234 -1.67 2.06 -10.14
C ARG A 234 -2.27 0.97 -9.25
N GLN A 235 -2.57 -0.19 -9.83
CA GLN A 235 -3.22 -1.33 -9.16
C GLN A 235 -2.53 -1.73 -7.85
N ILE A 236 -1.20 -1.68 -7.82
CA ILE A 236 -0.40 -2.02 -6.65
C ILE A 236 -0.66 -1.10 -5.44
N ASN A 237 -1.23 0.09 -5.65
CA ASN A 237 -1.54 1.04 -4.59
C ASN A 237 -2.58 0.48 -3.60
N GLU A 238 -3.51 -0.38 -4.02
CA GLU A 238 -4.46 -1.04 -3.10
C GLU A 238 -3.74 -1.82 -2.00
N LEU A 239 -2.76 -2.62 -2.40
CA LEU A 239 -1.93 -3.39 -1.47
C LEU A 239 -1.00 -2.49 -0.67
N ALA A 240 -0.40 -1.48 -1.31
CA ALA A 240 0.51 -0.55 -0.64
C ALA A 240 -0.20 0.23 0.48
N ILE A 241 -1.43 0.67 0.25
CA ILE A 241 -2.23 1.42 1.21
C ILE A 241 -2.67 0.51 2.36
N ALA A 242 -3.16 -0.70 2.06
CA ALA A 242 -3.50 -1.66 3.11
C ALA A 242 -2.29 -1.98 4.01
N LEU A 243 -1.11 -2.20 3.42
CA LEU A 243 0.13 -2.42 4.17
C LEU A 243 0.55 -1.20 5.00
N ALA A 244 0.38 0.02 4.49
CA ALA A 244 0.76 1.23 5.21
C ALA A 244 0.09 1.31 6.59
N TYR A 245 -1.19 0.97 6.68
CA TYR A 245 -1.92 0.97 7.94
C TYR A 245 -1.76 -0.33 8.73
N ALA A 246 -1.73 -1.48 8.06
CA ALA A 246 -1.61 -2.78 8.71
C ALA A 246 -0.25 -3.01 9.40
N LEU A 247 0.80 -2.32 8.96
CA LEU A 247 2.15 -2.41 9.51
C LEU A 247 2.42 -1.42 10.66
N LEU A 248 1.48 -0.53 10.98
CA LEU A 248 1.63 0.40 12.10
C LEU A 248 1.80 -0.38 13.40
N ASP A 249 2.84 -0.03 14.16
CA ASP A 249 3.19 -0.63 15.46
C ASP A 249 3.33 -2.17 15.49
N GLN A 250 3.51 -2.81 14.33
CA GLN A 250 3.85 -4.24 14.26
C GLN A 250 5.30 -4.48 14.69
N ASP A 251 5.54 -5.36 15.66
CA ASP A 251 6.89 -5.68 16.13
C ASP A 251 7.74 -6.31 15.00
N ASP A 252 7.23 -7.38 14.38
CA ASP A 252 7.87 -8.07 13.26
C ASP A 252 7.27 -7.64 11.92
N LEU A 253 7.86 -6.61 11.31
CA LEU A 253 7.43 -6.10 10.00
C LEU A 253 7.54 -7.14 8.90
N GLN A 254 8.54 -8.02 8.96
CA GLN A 254 8.78 -8.99 7.91
C GLN A 254 7.68 -10.05 7.91
N ALA A 255 7.40 -10.64 9.08
CA ALA A 255 6.33 -11.62 9.22
C ALA A 255 4.95 -11.00 8.91
N ALA A 256 4.69 -9.78 9.39
CA ALA A 256 3.44 -9.07 9.13
C ALA A 256 3.23 -8.79 7.64
N ALA A 257 4.23 -8.23 6.97
CA ALA A 257 4.16 -7.96 5.53
C ALA A 257 4.04 -9.25 4.72
N GLN A 258 4.78 -10.30 5.07
CA GLN A 258 4.72 -11.58 4.37
C GLN A 258 3.32 -12.20 4.45
N ALA A 259 2.69 -12.21 5.64
CA ALA A 259 1.36 -12.77 5.84
C ALA A 259 0.31 -12.08 4.94
N LEU A 260 0.35 -10.75 4.87
CA LEU A 260 -0.60 -9.96 4.07
C LEU A 260 -0.30 -10.09 2.57
N ILE A 261 0.95 -9.89 2.14
CA ILE A 261 1.35 -9.93 0.72
C ILE A 261 1.07 -11.30 0.13
N ALA A 262 1.43 -12.39 0.81
CA ALA A 262 1.19 -13.75 0.31
C ALA A 262 -0.31 -14.04 0.15
N ALA A 263 -1.11 -13.63 1.13
CA ALA A 263 -2.55 -13.80 1.11
C ALA A 263 -3.24 -12.97 0.00
N TYR A 264 -2.75 -11.77 -0.25
CA TYR A 264 -3.19 -10.93 -1.36
C TYR A 264 -2.83 -11.56 -2.70
N ALA A 265 -1.55 -11.91 -2.90
CA ALA A 265 -1.04 -12.46 -4.16
C ALA A 265 -1.73 -13.77 -4.55
N ALA A 266 -2.14 -14.58 -3.56
CA ALA A 266 -2.93 -15.79 -3.78
C ALA A 266 -4.33 -15.53 -4.36
N ARG A 267 -4.87 -14.31 -4.24
CA ARG A 267 -6.16 -13.90 -4.80
C ARG A 267 -6.03 -13.00 -6.02
N PHE A 268 -4.97 -12.21 -6.07
CA PHE A 268 -4.63 -11.32 -7.18
C PHE A 268 -3.10 -11.30 -7.40
N PRO A 269 -2.56 -12.10 -8.35
CA PRO A 269 -1.12 -12.20 -8.56
C PRO A 269 -0.46 -10.86 -8.88
N LEU A 270 0.67 -10.61 -8.21
CA LEU A 270 1.52 -9.44 -8.46
C LEU A 270 2.44 -9.66 -9.66
N GLU A 271 2.82 -8.57 -10.31
CA GLU A 271 3.94 -8.55 -11.25
C GLU A 271 5.24 -8.19 -10.54
N VAL A 272 6.39 -8.55 -11.12
CA VAL A 272 7.71 -8.32 -10.51
C VAL A 272 7.93 -6.83 -10.27
N GLU A 273 7.58 -6.00 -11.25
CA GLU A 273 7.70 -4.55 -11.21
C GLU A 273 6.81 -3.91 -10.13
N GLU A 274 5.65 -4.52 -9.84
CA GLU A 274 4.76 -4.09 -8.76
C GLU A 274 5.34 -4.45 -7.39
N ALA A 275 5.83 -5.69 -7.23
CA ALA A 275 6.49 -6.12 -6.00
C ALA A 275 7.74 -5.27 -5.70
N ASP A 276 8.50 -4.87 -6.73
CA ASP A 276 9.65 -3.96 -6.61
C ASP A 276 9.29 -2.58 -6.05
N ALA A 277 8.12 -2.06 -6.45
CA ALA A 277 7.66 -0.72 -6.10
C ALA A 277 6.94 -0.68 -4.75
N LEU A 278 6.48 -1.83 -4.25
CA LEU A 278 5.51 -1.93 -3.16
C LEU A 278 5.91 -1.14 -1.90
N PHE A 279 7.10 -1.37 -1.36
CA PHE A 279 7.51 -0.72 -0.11
C PHE A 279 7.85 0.77 -0.26
N ASP A 280 8.25 1.21 -1.46
CA ASP A 280 8.37 2.64 -1.74
C ASP A 280 6.98 3.30 -1.75
N LEU A 281 5.97 2.64 -2.31
CA LEU A 281 4.58 3.10 -2.30
C LEU A 281 3.95 3.10 -0.89
N VAL A 282 4.24 2.07 -0.08
CA VAL A 282 3.87 2.03 1.35
C VAL A 282 4.42 3.26 2.07
N ALA A 283 5.73 3.52 1.90
CA ALA A 283 6.37 4.70 2.48
C ALA A 283 5.72 6.01 1.97
N MET A 284 5.39 6.09 0.69
CA MET A 284 4.75 7.28 0.10
C MET A 284 3.33 7.52 0.61
N ARG A 285 2.53 6.47 0.85
CA ARG A 285 1.21 6.64 1.49
C ARG A 285 1.35 7.26 2.89
N LEU A 286 2.30 6.76 3.67
CA LEU A 286 2.57 7.28 5.02
C LEU A 286 3.12 8.72 4.98
N VAL A 287 4.07 9.02 4.10
CA VAL A 287 4.58 10.39 3.91
C VAL A 287 3.44 11.33 3.50
N GLY A 288 2.59 10.93 2.55
CA GLY A 288 1.44 11.72 2.13
C GLY A 288 0.47 11.99 3.29
N SER A 289 0.13 10.97 4.08
CA SER A 289 -0.71 11.10 5.27
C SER A 289 -0.10 12.06 6.31
N VAL A 290 1.21 11.96 6.59
CA VAL A 290 1.91 12.86 7.51
C VAL A 290 1.95 14.30 6.98
N CYS A 291 2.21 14.51 5.69
CA CYS A 291 2.19 15.84 5.06
C CYS A 291 0.80 16.48 5.15
N ILE A 292 -0.25 15.75 4.77
CA ILE A 292 -1.63 16.24 4.77
C ILE A 292 -2.08 16.55 6.20
N SER A 293 -1.86 15.64 7.16
CA SER A 293 -2.19 15.87 8.57
C SER A 293 -1.43 17.05 9.17
N SER A 294 -0.13 17.18 8.88
CA SER A 294 0.69 18.30 9.40
C SER A 294 0.21 19.65 8.86
N ARG A 295 -0.13 19.73 7.56
CA ARG A 295 -0.71 20.95 6.97
C ARG A 295 -2.08 21.25 7.58
N ARG A 296 -2.99 20.27 7.61
CA ARG A 296 -4.35 20.45 8.12
C ARG A 296 -4.39 20.78 9.61
N SER A 297 -3.51 20.22 10.42
CA SER A 297 -3.45 20.55 11.86
C SER A 297 -3.04 22.01 12.11
N ARG A 298 -2.34 22.64 11.16
CA ARG A 298 -2.04 24.09 11.23
C ARG A 298 -3.22 24.95 10.81
N GLU A 299 -4.07 24.44 9.93
CA GLU A 299 -5.28 25.12 9.45
C GLU A 299 -6.46 24.94 10.42
N PHE A 300 -6.54 23.78 11.07
CA PHE A 300 -7.62 23.36 11.97
C PHE A 300 -7.05 22.73 13.25
N PRO A 301 -6.51 23.54 14.18
CA PRO A 301 -5.81 23.03 15.36
C PRO A 301 -6.69 22.26 16.35
N ASP A 302 -8.02 22.45 16.30
CA ASP A 302 -8.97 21.82 17.24
C ASP A 302 -9.47 20.44 16.77
N ASN A 303 -8.97 19.90 15.66
CA ASN A 303 -9.40 18.61 15.13
C ASN A 303 -8.37 17.49 15.40
N ASP A 304 -8.47 16.90 16.59
CA ASP A 304 -7.58 15.82 17.06
C ASP A 304 -7.55 14.61 16.11
N TYR A 305 -8.63 14.36 15.35
CA TYR A 305 -8.71 13.28 14.36
C TYR A 305 -7.60 13.33 13.32
N LEU A 306 -7.14 14.55 12.97
CA LEU A 306 -6.13 14.76 11.94
C LEU A 306 -4.77 14.14 12.29
N THR A 307 -4.50 13.82 13.56
CA THR A 307 -3.18 13.34 14.02
C THR A 307 -3.17 11.91 14.54
N ILE A 308 -4.32 11.22 14.56
CA ILE A 308 -4.48 9.88 15.19
C ILE A 308 -3.41 8.89 14.72
N SER A 309 -3.18 8.79 13.41
CA SER A 309 -2.22 7.84 12.85
C SER A 309 -0.80 8.41 12.69
N GLN A 310 -0.56 9.68 13.04
CA GLN A 310 0.69 10.36 12.70
C GLN A 310 1.89 9.79 13.47
N ALA A 311 1.78 9.58 14.78
CA ALA A 311 2.88 9.05 15.57
C ALA A 311 3.28 7.60 15.19
N PRO A 312 2.34 6.64 15.04
CA PRO A 312 2.65 5.32 14.50
C PRO A 312 3.26 5.37 13.08
N ALA A 313 2.73 6.24 12.21
CA ALA A 313 3.24 6.39 10.84
C ALA A 313 4.70 6.86 10.82
N LEU A 314 5.05 7.83 11.68
CA LEU A 314 6.42 8.34 11.79
C LEU A 314 7.40 7.26 12.29
N ARG A 315 7.01 6.42 13.25
CA ARG A 315 7.81 5.26 13.69
C ARG A 315 8.05 4.27 12.57
N LEU A 316 7.02 3.92 11.79
CA LEU A 316 7.15 3.01 10.67
C LEU A 316 8.02 3.60 9.54
N LEU A 317 7.85 4.89 9.24
CA LEU A 317 8.70 5.61 8.27
C LEU A 317 10.18 5.54 8.64
N ALA A 318 10.53 5.72 9.93
CA ALA A 318 11.90 5.58 10.40
C ALA A 318 12.48 4.18 10.16
N ARG A 319 11.66 3.13 10.36
CA ARG A 319 12.06 1.73 10.09
C ARG A 319 12.23 1.46 8.59
N LEU A 320 11.35 1.98 7.75
CA LEU A 320 11.41 1.85 6.29
C LEU A 320 12.58 2.64 5.67
N ASP A 321 12.96 3.77 6.25
CA ASP A 321 14.15 4.54 5.85
C ASP A 321 15.45 3.84 6.25
N GLY A 322 15.46 3.16 7.40
CA GLY A 322 16.61 2.37 7.87
C GLY A 322 16.82 1.01 7.20
N SER A 323 15.87 0.54 6.38
CA SER A 323 15.91 -0.77 5.71
C SER A 323 16.54 -0.70 4.31
N ASP A 324 17.19 -1.76 3.83
CA ASP A 324 17.70 -1.83 2.44
C ASP A 324 16.52 -2.00 1.46
N PRO A 325 16.31 -1.09 0.49
CA PRO A 325 15.22 -1.20 -0.48
C PRO A 325 15.24 -2.49 -1.29
N GLU A 326 16.42 -3.06 -1.56
CA GLU A 326 16.52 -4.32 -2.30
C GLU A 326 16.08 -5.53 -1.46
N GLU A 327 16.29 -5.48 -0.14
CA GLU A 327 15.80 -6.51 0.79
C GLU A 327 14.28 -6.45 0.93
N LEU A 328 13.71 -5.24 1.02
CA LEU A 328 12.26 -5.03 1.02
C LEU A 328 11.62 -5.52 -0.29
N ALA A 329 12.22 -5.21 -1.44
CA ALA A 329 11.76 -5.73 -2.73
C ALA A 329 11.86 -7.26 -2.80
N ALA A 330 12.96 -7.86 -2.30
CA ALA A 330 13.12 -9.31 -2.24
C ALA A 330 12.08 -9.97 -1.33
N LEU A 331 11.76 -9.36 -0.19
CA LEU A 331 10.69 -9.79 0.70
C LEU A 331 9.34 -9.78 -0.03
N ALA A 332 9.00 -8.67 -0.70
CA ALA A 332 7.74 -8.55 -1.45
C ALA A 332 7.64 -9.62 -2.55
N ARG A 333 8.70 -9.80 -3.35
CA ARG A 333 8.75 -10.86 -4.39
C ARG A 333 8.57 -12.25 -3.79
N SER A 334 9.33 -12.58 -2.73
CA SER A 334 9.25 -13.89 -2.07
C SER A 334 7.86 -14.14 -1.50
N ALA A 335 7.29 -13.17 -0.80
CA ALA A 335 5.95 -13.28 -0.23
C ALA A 335 4.88 -13.44 -1.31
N ALA A 336 5.03 -12.74 -2.45
CA ALA A 336 4.12 -12.84 -3.58
C ALA A 336 4.29 -14.14 -4.42
N GLY A 337 5.24 -15.01 -4.09
CA GLY A 337 5.54 -16.20 -4.89
C GLY A 337 6.26 -15.90 -6.21
N LEU A 338 6.86 -14.70 -6.34
CA LEU A 338 7.66 -14.26 -7.49
C LEU A 338 9.16 -14.54 -7.31
N GLY A 339 9.50 -15.34 -6.30
CA GLY A 339 10.85 -15.88 -6.15
C GLY A 339 11.21 -16.75 -7.35
N VAL A 340 12.50 -16.78 -7.69
CA VAL A 340 13.04 -17.59 -8.78
C VAL A 340 12.57 -19.04 -8.58
N GLU A 341 11.66 -19.52 -9.43
CA GLU A 341 11.60 -20.94 -9.71
C GLU A 341 13.03 -21.32 -10.10
N VAL A 342 13.65 -22.18 -9.30
CA VAL A 342 14.76 -22.98 -9.79
C VAL A 342 14.12 -23.87 -10.86
N LEU A 343 13.97 -23.31 -12.07
CA LEU A 343 13.75 -24.10 -13.26
C LEU A 343 14.97 -25.00 -13.32
N ASP A 344 14.76 -26.25 -12.95
CA ASP A 344 15.74 -27.29 -13.07
C ASP A 344 16.19 -27.25 -14.53
N SER A 345 17.42 -26.80 -14.76
CA SER A 345 17.94 -26.47 -16.11
C SER A 345 18.01 -27.67 -17.05
N ALA A 346 17.48 -28.82 -16.63
CA ALA A 346 17.34 -30.02 -17.42
C ALA A 346 16.09 -30.04 -18.33
N ALA A 347 15.07 -29.20 -18.10
CA ALA A 347 13.75 -29.44 -18.71
C ALA A 347 13.38 -28.62 -19.97
N THR A 348 13.96 -27.45 -20.25
CA THR A 348 13.35 -26.55 -21.27
C THR A 348 14.27 -25.99 -22.35
N GLY A 349 15.58 -26.27 -22.36
CA GLY A 349 16.46 -25.99 -23.50
C GLY A 349 16.53 -24.53 -24.02
N LEU A 350 15.91 -23.57 -23.32
CA LEU A 350 15.86 -22.16 -23.68
C LEU A 350 16.67 -21.33 -22.66
N PRO A 351 17.51 -20.38 -23.11
CA PRO A 351 18.31 -19.57 -22.21
C PRO A 351 17.43 -18.55 -21.45
N ALA A 352 17.45 -18.63 -20.12
CA ALA A 352 16.82 -17.66 -19.22
C ALA A 352 17.48 -16.27 -19.31
N PRO A 353 16.73 -15.17 -19.07
CA PRO A 353 17.26 -13.81 -19.12
C PRO A 353 18.36 -13.57 -18.06
N GLU A 354 19.30 -12.71 -18.43
CA GLU A 354 20.66 -12.61 -17.92
C GLU A 354 20.82 -11.94 -16.53
N ARG A 355 19.92 -12.21 -15.57
CA ARG A 355 20.02 -11.62 -14.22
C ARG A 355 20.11 -12.68 -13.13
N LEU A 356 21.22 -12.62 -12.40
CA LEU A 356 21.56 -13.41 -11.21
C LEU A 356 21.42 -14.93 -11.41
N ARG A 357 22.36 -15.50 -12.17
CA ARG A 357 22.69 -16.93 -12.00
C ARG A 357 23.12 -17.12 -10.55
N ALA A 358 22.28 -17.77 -9.74
CA ALA A 358 22.79 -18.52 -8.60
C ALA A 358 23.78 -19.53 -9.19
N ASP A 359 25.08 -19.30 -8.98
CA ASP A 359 26.10 -20.21 -9.48
C ASP A 359 25.88 -21.56 -8.79
N ALA A 360 25.23 -22.51 -9.46
CA ALA A 360 24.92 -23.83 -8.91
C ALA A 360 26.16 -24.74 -8.80
N GLN A 361 27.33 -24.28 -9.28
CA GLN A 361 28.53 -25.11 -9.33
C GLN A 361 29.15 -25.29 -7.95
N SER A 362 29.38 -26.53 -7.52
CA SER A 362 30.13 -26.80 -6.30
C SER A 362 31.56 -26.26 -6.42
N ILE A 363 32.19 -25.94 -5.28
CA ILE A 363 33.61 -25.53 -5.25
C ILE A 363 34.48 -26.55 -6.00
N GLU A 364 34.17 -27.83 -5.86
CA GLU A 364 34.94 -28.91 -6.47
C GLU A 364 34.82 -28.91 -8.00
N ALA A 365 33.60 -28.72 -8.54
CA ALA A 365 33.40 -28.59 -9.98
C ALA A 365 34.16 -27.40 -10.58
N LEU A 366 34.19 -26.26 -9.86
CA LEU A 366 34.95 -25.08 -10.27
C LEU A 366 36.46 -25.33 -10.25
N ARG A 367 36.98 -26.08 -9.27
CA ARG A 367 38.40 -26.45 -9.18
C ARG A 367 38.80 -27.38 -10.31
N GLN A 368 38.01 -28.40 -10.60
CA GLN A 368 38.28 -29.33 -11.70
C GLN A 368 38.29 -28.61 -13.05
N ARG A 369 37.34 -27.70 -13.26
CA ARG A 369 37.34 -26.86 -14.46
C ARG A 369 38.59 -26.01 -14.54
N ARG A 370 38.94 -25.29 -13.47
CA ARG A 370 40.15 -24.44 -13.41
C ARG A 370 41.43 -25.24 -13.69
N ALA A 371 41.56 -26.45 -13.15
CA ALA A 371 42.71 -27.30 -13.43
C ALA A 371 42.85 -27.71 -14.91
N ARG A 372 41.74 -27.71 -15.67
CA ARG A 372 41.75 -27.99 -17.12
C ARG A 372 42.09 -26.78 -17.97
N VAL A 373 41.75 -25.57 -17.55
CA VAL A 373 41.90 -24.34 -18.36
C VAL A 373 42.98 -23.38 -17.90
N LEU A 374 43.41 -23.44 -16.63
CA LEU A 374 44.48 -22.59 -16.09
C LEU A 374 45.77 -23.40 -16.00
N GLY A 375 46.87 -22.83 -16.50
CA GLY A 375 48.20 -23.43 -16.36
C GLY A 375 48.63 -23.52 -14.89
N PRO A 376 49.54 -24.44 -14.53
CA PRO A 376 50.00 -24.65 -13.15
C PRO A 376 50.54 -23.38 -12.47
N SER A 377 51.02 -22.41 -13.25
CA SER A 377 51.55 -21.11 -12.78
C SER A 377 50.48 -20.12 -12.30
N LEU A 378 49.19 -20.36 -12.59
CA LEU A 378 48.06 -19.49 -12.21
C LEU A 378 47.27 -20.03 -10.99
N SER A 379 47.87 -20.92 -10.21
CA SER A 379 47.29 -21.44 -8.97
C SER A 379 47.04 -20.33 -7.95
N LEU A 380 45.78 -20.09 -7.59
CA LEU A 380 45.39 -19.16 -6.53
C LEU A 380 45.64 -19.78 -5.14
N SER A 381 46.54 -19.16 -4.36
CA SER A 381 47.09 -19.65 -3.09
C SER A 381 46.17 -19.45 -1.86
N TYR A 382 44.92 -19.89 -1.93
CA TYR A 382 44.04 -19.85 -0.75
C TYR A 382 44.00 -21.21 -0.04
N ARG A 383 44.25 -21.25 1.29
CA ARG A 383 44.13 -22.48 2.11
C ARG A 383 42.75 -23.12 1.97
N HIS A 384 41.70 -22.31 1.84
CA HIS A 384 40.34 -22.74 1.52
C HIS A 384 39.92 -22.11 0.18
N PRO A 385 39.54 -22.92 -0.82
CA PRO A 385 39.12 -22.40 -2.12
C PRO A 385 37.95 -21.43 -2.00
N LEU A 386 38.12 -20.23 -2.54
CA LEU A 386 37.08 -19.20 -2.55
C LEU A 386 36.18 -19.33 -3.78
N LYS A 387 34.86 -19.29 -3.56
CA LYS A 387 33.84 -19.14 -4.60
C LYS A 387 33.14 -17.80 -4.40
N ILE A 388 33.61 -16.79 -5.14
CA ILE A 388 33.05 -15.43 -5.13
C ILE A 388 31.81 -15.42 -6.02
N VAL A 389 30.68 -15.02 -5.46
CA VAL A 389 29.38 -15.01 -6.15
C VAL A 389 28.85 -13.59 -6.39
N ARG A 390 29.41 -12.58 -5.72
CA ARG A 390 28.98 -11.18 -5.87
C ARG A 390 30.10 -10.19 -5.54
N GLY A 391 30.03 -8.99 -6.11
CA GLY A 391 30.80 -7.81 -5.67
C GLY A 391 29.90 -6.59 -5.42
N ARG A 392 30.25 -5.72 -4.47
CA ARG A 392 29.59 -4.43 -4.21
C ARG A 392 30.64 -3.38 -3.85
N GLY A 393 30.86 -2.39 -4.72
CA GLY A 393 31.90 -1.38 -4.53
C GLY A 393 33.28 -2.01 -4.39
N ALA A 394 33.93 -1.83 -3.23
CA ALA A 394 35.22 -2.43 -2.92
C ALA A 394 35.16 -3.84 -2.30
N TRP A 395 33.97 -4.43 -2.17
CA TRP A 395 33.74 -5.68 -1.44
C TRP A 395 33.39 -6.84 -2.36
N LEU A 396 33.84 -8.04 -2.01
CA LEU A 396 33.51 -9.31 -2.65
C LEU A 396 32.84 -10.24 -1.64
N TYR A 397 31.83 -11.00 -2.07
CA TYR A 397 31.03 -11.91 -1.26
C TYR A 397 31.18 -13.32 -1.81
N ASP A 398 31.36 -14.29 -0.91
CA ASP A 398 31.39 -15.69 -1.28
C ASP A 398 30.00 -16.35 -1.21
N HIS A 399 29.93 -17.58 -1.70
CA HIS A 399 28.76 -18.45 -1.66
C HIS A 399 28.17 -18.74 -0.26
N LYS A 400 28.79 -18.28 0.84
CA LYS A 400 28.29 -18.45 2.21
C LYS A 400 27.57 -17.21 2.75
N VAL A 401 27.42 -16.15 1.95
CA VAL A 401 26.64 -14.92 2.26
C VAL A 401 27.14 -14.15 3.50
N ALA A 402 28.40 -14.33 3.90
CA ALA A 402 29.07 -13.50 4.90
C ALA A 402 30.06 -12.52 4.22
N PRO A 403 30.21 -11.27 4.71
CA PRO A 403 31.31 -10.41 4.25
C PRO A 403 32.64 -11.06 4.66
N MET A 404 33.51 -11.31 3.67
CA MET A 404 34.82 -11.94 3.93
C MET A 404 35.83 -10.91 4.45
N SER A 405 36.37 -11.13 5.65
CA SER A 405 37.66 -10.55 6.06
C SER A 405 38.80 -11.48 5.63
N THR A 406 39.98 -10.89 5.41
CA THR A 406 41.20 -11.65 5.18
C THR A 406 41.95 -11.90 6.49
N ALA A 407 42.43 -13.14 6.59
CA ALA A 407 43.63 -13.59 7.29
C ALA A 407 43.61 -13.62 8.83
N SER A 408 43.71 -14.85 9.35
CA SER A 408 44.37 -15.13 10.61
C SER A 408 45.80 -14.58 10.59
N THR A 409 46.04 -13.48 11.28
CA THR A 409 47.39 -13.16 11.78
C THR A 409 47.25 -12.77 13.24
N THR A 410 47.25 -13.85 14.04
CA THR A 410 47.28 -14.08 15.50
C THR A 410 47.41 -12.87 16.43
N SER A 411 46.67 -12.92 17.55
CA SER A 411 46.57 -11.90 18.62
C SER A 411 45.61 -10.73 18.32
N ALA A 412 45.33 -9.99 19.39
CA ALA A 412 44.05 -9.39 19.71
C ALA A 412 43.76 -8.02 19.08
N THR A 413 42.49 -7.62 19.28
CA THR A 413 41.94 -6.25 19.29
C THR A 413 41.67 -5.54 17.96
N SER A 414 40.38 -5.19 17.80
CA SER A 414 39.84 -4.00 17.12
C SER A 414 40.10 -3.79 15.62
N ALA A 415 39.04 -4.05 14.84
CA ALA A 415 38.59 -3.42 13.59
C ALA A 415 39.62 -2.90 12.56
N THR A 416 39.71 -3.52 11.36
CA THR A 416 40.12 -2.82 10.12
C THR A 416 39.71 -3.57 8.82
N ALA A 417 39.33 -2.82 7.77
CA ALA A 417 38.89 -3.25 6.44
C ALA A 417 40.00 -3.19 5.35
N ILE A 418 39.86 -3.95 4.26
CA ILE A 418 40.78 -3.90 3.09
C ILE A 418 40.32 -2.90 2.03
N ARG A 419 41.25 -2.08 1.54
CA ARG A 419 41.07 -1.08 0.48
C ARG A 419 41.87 -1.49 -0.76
N MET A 420 41.24 -1.72 -1.92
CA MET A 420 41.98 -1.88 -3.19
C MET A 420 42.53 -0.53 -3.66
N TRP A 421 43.82 -0.47 -3.93
CA TRP A 421 44.51 0.71 -4.46
C TRP A 421 44.55 0.65 -5.99
N CYS A 422 43.80 1.51 -6.67
CA CYS A 422 43.90 1.68 -8.12
C CYS A 422 45.03 2.68 -8.42
N ARG A 423 46.25 2.19 -8.73
CA ARG A 423 47.34 3.07 -9.20
C ARG A 423 47.01 3.61 -10.60
N ARG A 424 46.50 4.84 -10.69
CA ARG A 424 46.60 5.65 -11.92
C ARG A 424 48.09 5.90 -12.19
N ARG A 425 48.65 5.30 -13.24
CA ARG A 425 49.96 5.71 -13.78
C ARG A 425 49.81 7.13 -14.34
N ARG A 426 50.38 8.12 -13.64
CA ARG A 426 50.68 9.44 -14.22
C ARG A 426 51.85 9.26 -15.19
N VAL A 427 51.62 9.45 -16.48
CA VAL A 427 52.68 9.73 -17.44
C VAL A 427 53.05 11.21 -17.25
N ARG A 428 54.30 11.48 -16.85
CA ARG A 428 54.89 12.84 -16.92
C ARG A 428 55.57 13.00 -18.29
N PRO A 429 55.52 14.18 -18.93
CA PRO A 429 56.31 14.45 -20.12
C PRO A 429 57.79 14.54 -19.73
N ARG A 430 58.68 14.03 -20.57
CA ARG A 430 60.10 14.38 -20.53
C ARG A 430 60.30 15.71 -21.26
N CYS A 431 61.29 16.45 -20.78
CA CYS A 431 61.74 17.79 -21.17
C CYS A 431 61.82 18.03 -22.68
#